data_AF-A0AAE9I5J0-F1
#
_entry.id   AF-A0AAE9I5J0-F1
#
_cell.length_a   1.000
_cell.length_b   1.000
_cell.length_c   1.000
_cell.angle_alpha   90.00
_cell.angle_beta   90.00
_cell.angle_gamma   90.00
#
_symmetry.space_group_name_H-M   'P 1'
#
loop_
_entity.id
_entity.type
_entity.pdbx_description
1 polymer ?
#
loop_
_entity_poly.entity_id
_entity_poly.type
_entity_poly.pdbx_seq_one_letter_code
_entity_poly.pdbx_strand_id
1 'polypeptide(L)'
;MIESPYTVAVYPIEQEPGVWFAAYLIREYKDGMERVVANVAMRHDTHRTAARAKHAARCAGEGAITRLAARHLQPGATAHANQGARHG
;
A
#
# COMPACT_ATOMS: atom_id res chain seq x y z
N MET A 1 20.67 -4.37 -5.57
CA MET A 1 19.28 -4.29 -5.08
C MET A 1 18.67 -3.09 -5.75
N ILE A 2 17.62 -3.27 -6.55
CA ILE A 2 16.86 -2.12 -7.06
C ILE A 2 16.16 -1.54 -5.84
N GLU A 3 16.53 -0.32 -5.45
CA GLU A 3 15.84 0.38 -4.38
C GLU A 3 14.38 0.54 -4.79
N SER A 4 13.47 -0.05 -4.03
CA SER A 4 12.05 0.20 -4.20
C SER A 4 11.82 1.69 -3.99
N PRO A 5 11.11 2.40 -4.90
CA PRO A 5 10.78 3.81 -4.67
C PRO A 5 9.80 3.97 -3.50
N TYR A 6 9.29 2.87 -2.96
CA TYR A 6 8.34 2.85 -1.86
C TYR A 6 9.00 2.52 -0.54
N THR A 7 8.57 3.23 0.50
CA THR A 7 8.84 2.91 1.90
C THR A 7 7.54 2.64 2.64
N VAL A 8 7.61 1.81 3.69
CA VAL A 8 6.49 1.56 4.61
C VAL A 8 6.87 2.01 6.02
N ALA A 9 6.07 2.92 6.58
CA ALA A 9 6.13 3.28 7.99
C ALA A 9 4.94 2.65 8.73
N VAL A 10 5.17 2.19 9.95
CA VAL A 10 4.16 1.51 10.77
C VAL A 10 4.02 2.15 12.14
N TYR A 11 2.77 2.39 12.55
CA TYR A 11 2.41 3.10 13.76
C TYR A 11 1.46 2.22 14.58
N PRO A 12 1.92 1.59 15.69
CA PRO A 12 1.02 0.88 16.59
C PRO A 12 0.14 1.87 17.35
N ILE A 13 -1.12 1.50 17.55
CA ILE A 13 -2.12 2.29 18.27
C ILE A 13 -2.78 1.37 19.28
N GLU A 14 -2.72 1.74 20.56
CA GLU A 14 -3.46 1.07 21.62
C GLU A 14 -4.88 1.63 21.66
N GLN A 15 -5.87 0.80 21.33
CA GLN A 15 -7.28 1.18 21.34
C GLN A 15 -7.83 1.14 22.77
N GLU A 16 -7.49 0.08 23.48
CA GLU A 16 -7.80 -0.20 24.88
C GLU A 16 -6.57 -0.88 25.51
N PRO A 17 -6.42 -0.88 26.84
CA PRO A 17 -5.27 -1.52 27.49
C PRO A 17 -5.08 -2.98 27.03
N GLY A 18 -3.95 -3.25 26.37
CA GLY A 18 -3.63 -4.58 25.83
C GLY A 18 -4.35 -4.96 24.53
N VAL A 19 -5.06 -4.03 23.88
CA VAL A 19 -5.68 -4.19 22.56
C VAL A 19 -5.04 -3.20 21.59
N TRP A 20 -4.23 -3.75 20.69
CA TRP A 20 -3.40 -2.99 19.76
C TRP A 20 -3.84 -3.24 18.32
N PHE A 21 -3.99 -2.19 17.54
CA PHE A 21 -3.93 -2.30 16.08
C PHE A 21 -2.77 -1.46 15.57
N ALA A 22 -2.54 -1.43 14.27
CA ALA A 22 -1.54 -0.54 13.69
C ALA A 22 -2.06 0.11 12.41
N ALA A 23 -1.50 1.27 12.09
CA ALA A 23 -1.61 1.87 10.78
C ALA A 23 -0.31 1.67 10.01
N TYR A 24 -0.40 1.51 8.69
CA TYR A 24 0.75 1.63 7.80
C TYR A 24 0.58 2.81 6.84
N LEU A 25 1.70 3.46 6.54
CA LEU A 25 1.82 4.57 5.61
C LEU A 25 2.82 4.16 4.53
N ILE A 26 2.43 4.27 3.26
CA ILE A 26 3.33 4.05 2.13
C ILE A 26 3.67 5.39 1.51
N ARG A 27 4.96 5.67 1.39
CA ARG A 27 5.50 6.83 0.69
C ARG A 27 6.21 6.37 -0.57
N GLU A 28 5.94 7.02 -1.68
CA GLU A 28 6.70 6.91 -2.92
C GLU A 28 7.65 8.10 -3.02
N TYR A 29 8.93 7.82 -3.30
CA TYR A 29 9.94 8.80 -3.64
C TYR A 29 10.21 8.71 -5.13
N LYS A 30 9.81 9.76 -5.86
CA LYS A 30 9.98 9.82 -7.32
C LYS A 30 10.28 11.25 -7.74
N ASP A 31 11.26 11.40 -8.64
CA ASP A 31 11.67 12.69 -9.21
C ASP A 31 12.02 13.74 -8.12
N GLY A 32 12.62 13.29 -7.01
CA GLY A 32 12.98 14.15 -5.87
C GLY A 32 11.80 14.59 -4.99
N MET A 33 10.59 14.06 -5.23
CA MET A 33 9.40 14.34 -4.44
C MET A 33 8.95 13.13 -3.61
N GLU A 34 8.52 13.38 -2.38
CA GLU A 34 7.82 12.40 -1.54
C GLU A 34 6.30 12.53 -1.76
N ARG A 35 5.62 11.40 -1.95
CA ARG A 35 4.15 11.32 -2.05
C ARG A 35 3.62 10.21 -1.17
N VAL A 36 2.59 10.49 -0.37
CA VAL A 36 1.87 9.43 0.34
C VAL A 36 0.90 8.75 -0.62
N VAL A 37 1.11 7.46 -0.86
CA VAL A 37 0.29 6.66 -1.79
C VAL A 37 -0.66 5.70 -1.08
N ALA A 38 -0.45 5.47 0.21
CA ALA A 38 -1.40 4.76 1.08
C ALA A 38 -1.27 5.22 2.53
N ASN A 39 -2.41 5.34 3.22
CA ASN A 39 -2.49 5.50 4.67
C ASN A 39 -3.67 4.65 5.16
N VAL A 40 -3.37 3.55 5.85
CA VAL A 40 -4.39 2.55 6.22
C VAL A 40 -4.27 2.23 7.69
N ALA A 41 -5.35 2.51 8.44
CA ALA A 41 -5.51 2.07 9.82
C ALA A 41 -6.20 0.70 9.84
N MET A 42 -5.54 -0.32 10.37
CA MET A 42 -6.06 -1.70 10.41
C MET A 42 -6.95 -1.94 11.64
N ARG A 43 -7.97 -1.10 11.84
CA ARG A 43 -8.82 -1.11 13.05
C ARG A 43 -9.49 -2.44 13.37
N HIS A 44 -9.72 -3.28 12.36
CA HIS A 44 -10.33 -4.60 12.51
C HIS A 44 -9.31 -5.71 12.78
N ASP A 45 -8.00 -5.43 12.64
CA ASP A 45 -6.92 -6.39 12.89
C ASP A 45 -6.21 -6.05 14.20
N THR A 46 -6.81 -6.55 15.29
CA THR A 46 -6.35 -6.26 16.65
C THR A 46 -5.48 -7.39 17.21
N HIS A 47 -4.49 -7.04 18.01
CA HIS A 47 -3.54 -7.93 18.64
C HIS A 47 -3.31 -7.59 20.11
N ARG A 48 -2.79 -8.56 20.86
CA ARG A 48 -2.48 -8.38 22.29
C ARG A 48 -1.22 -7.56 22.57
N THR A 49 -0.41 -7.29 21.55
CA THR A 49 0.84 -6.54 21.71
C THR A 49 1.11 -5.62 20.53
N ALA A 50 1.74 -4.48 20.82
CA ALA A 50 2.21 -3.53 19.81
C ALA A 50 3.15 -4.17 18.78
N ALA A 51 3.97 -5.15 19.20
CA ALA A 51 4.91 -5.83 18.30
C ALA A 51 4.18 -6.64 17.21
N ARG A 52 3.12 -7.38 17.59
CA ARG A 52 2.31 -8.13 16.63
C ARG A 52 1.55 -7.21 15.68
N ALA A 53 0.97 -6.12 16.20
CA ALA A 53 0.31 -5.11 15.38
C ALA A 53 1.26 -4.47 14.36
N LYS A 54 2.47 -4.07 14.78
CA LYS A 54 3.50 -3.55 13.87
C LYS A 54 3.90 -4.56 12.80
N HIS A 55 4.05 -5.83 13.17
CA HIS A 55 4.41 -6.88 12.23
C HIS A 55 3.30 -7.10 11.19
N ALA A 56 2.04 -7.22 11.62
CA ALA A 56 0.89 -7.37 10.72
C ALA A 56 0.77 -6.20 9.74
N ALA A 57 0.89 -4.96 10.24
CA ALA A 57 0.84 -3.77 9.39
C ALA A 57 2.03 -3.65 8.43
N ARG A 58 3.23 -4.12 8.84
CA ARG A 58 4.38 -4.17 7.94
C ARG A 58 4.12 -5.15 6.79
N CYS A 59 3.69 -6.37 7.09
CA CYS A 59 3.38 -7.38 6.08
C CYS A 59 2.28 -6.89 5.12
N ALA A 60 1.22 -6.27 5.65
CA ALA A 60 0.15 -5.70 4.84
C ALA A 60 0.64 -4.57 3.91
N GLY A 61 1.48 -3.67 4.45
CA GLY A 61 2.08 -2.58 3.69
C GLY A 61 3.06 -3.05 2.62
N GLU A 62 3.93 -4.03 2.92
CA GLU A 62 4.82 -4.66 1.94
C GLU A 62 4.03 -5.34 0.81
N GLY A 63 2.96 -6.06 1.15
CA GLY A 63 2.06 -6.64 0.14
C GLY A 63 1.38 -5.58 -0.73
N ALA A 64 1.05 -4.42 -0.16
CA ALA A 64 0.52 -3.29 -0.94
C ALA A 64 1.58 -2.66 -1.84
N ILE A 65 2.83 -2.53 -1.39
CA ILE A 65 3.97 -2.10 -2.23
C ILE A 65 4.13 -3.05 -3.43
N THR A 66 4.09 -4.36 -3.22
CA THR A 66 4.18 -5.34 -4.32
C THR A 66 3.08 -5.12 -5.35
N ARG A 67 1.84 -4.84 -4.92
CA ARG A 67 0.73 -4.52 -5.84
C ARG A 67 0.92 -3.19 -6.57
N LEU A 68 1.43 -2.17 -5.89
CA LEU A 68 1.73 -0.86 -6.50
C LEU A 68 2.83 -1.00 -7.56
N ALA A 69 3.92 -1.71 -7.24
CA ALA A 69 5.00 -1.98 -8.18
C ALA A 69 4.53 -2.78 -9.40
N ALA A 70 3.68 -3.80 -9.22
CA ALA A 70 3.12 -4.56 -10.33
C ALA A 70 2.26 -3.71 -11.27
N ARG A 71 1.50 -2.74 -10.74
CA ARG A 71 0.71 -1.79 -11.55
C ARG A 71 1.60 -0.87 -12.38
N HIS A 72 2.73 -0.41 -11.82
CA HIS A 72 3.66 0.45 -12.54
C HIS A 72 4.41 -0.29 -13.66
N LEU A 73 4.58 -1.61 -13.53
CA LEU A 73 5.19 -2.45 -14.57
C LEU A 73 4.24 -2.75 -15.75
N GLN A 74 2.95 -2.40 -15.65
CA GLN A 74 1.97 -2.57 -16.73
C GLN A 74 1.46 -1.23 -17.30
N PRO A 75 2.25 -0.50 -18.11
CA PRO A 75 1.72 0.65 -18.86
C PRO A 75 0.87 0.28 -20.10
N GLY A 76 0.44 -0.97 -20.30
CA GLY A 76 0.01 -1.43 -21.64
C GLY A 76 -1.22 -2.34 -21.77
N ALA A 77 -2.07 -2.52 -20.76
CA ALA A 77 -3.21 -3.45 -20.88
C ALA A 77 -4.55 -2.80 -20.50
N THR A 78 -5.04 -1.89 -21.35
CA THR A 78 -6.44 -1.80 -21.85
C THR A 78 -6.75 -0.43 -22.45
N ALA A 79 -6.14 -0.17 -23.62
CA ALA A 79 -6.78 0.62 -24.66
C ALA A 79 -7.69 -0.31 -25.48
N HIS A 80 -8.95 -0.45 -25.07
CA HIS A 80 -10.04 -1.06 -25.86
C HIS A 80 -11.31 -0.29 -25.47
N ALA A 81 -12.14 0.29 -26.34
CA ALA A 81 -12.35 0.05 -27.76
C ALA A 81 -12.81 1.34 -28.47
N ASN A 82 -12.14 1.72 -29.56
CA ASN A 82 -12.74 2.49 -30.64
C ASN A 82 -12.57 1.65 -31.91
N GLN A 83 -13.44 0.66 -32.06
CA GLN A 83 -13.56 -0.09 -33.31
C GLN A 83 -14.67 0.56 -34.11
N GLY A 84 -14.30 1.09 -35.28
CA GLY A 84 -15.16 1.92 -36.10
C GLY A 84 -16.41 1.19 -36.58
N ALA A 85 -17.55 1.87 -36.43
CA ALA A 85 -18.73 1.59 -37.23
C ALA A 85 -18.60 2.37 -38.55
N ARG A 86 -17.98 1.74 -39.55
CA ARG A 86 -18.39 1.93 -40.94
C ARG A 86 -19.49 0.91 -41.19
N HIS A 87 -20.67 1.36 -41.60
CA HIS A 87 -21.63 0.72 -42.50
C HIS A 87 -23.02 1.34 -42.29
N GLY A 88 -23.60 1.89 -43.37
CA GLY A 88 -24.95 2.45 -43.43
C GLY A 88 -25.01 3.64 -44.36
#